data_AF-A0A7S0H408-F1
#
_entry.id   AF-A0A7S0H408-F1
#
_cell.length_a   1.000
_cell.length_b   1.000
_cell.length_c   1.000
_cell.angle_alpha   90.00
_cell.angle_beta   90.00
_cell.angle_gamma   90.00
#
_symmetry.space_group_name_H-M   'P 1'
#
loop_
_entity.id
_entity.type
_entity.pdbx_description
1 polymer ?
#
loop_
_entity_poly.entity_id
_entity_poly.type
_entity_poly.pdbx_seq_one_letter_code
_entity_poly.pdbx_strand_id
1 'polypeptide(L)'
;ATVPDGIVCFFTSYEYMEQVVCDWGRPESGILEQVQQHKLVFIETKDVVETSTALDAFKRACNCGRGAVFFSIARGKVSEGIDFNNHYGRCVLMFGIPYQYTKSRVLQLRTDFLQTNFGVPDRDFITFDALRQTSQCVGRVIRSKMDYGIMIFADVRYAKPDKMKKLPGWILQYLDTAHTNLSTDACVSVARKFLKDMGQPRSLKDEIGVTMLSQKQIYSRFANESKFAGGFAENEHDGKESKKTTVRTLKVKPMVEDELDLIN
;
A
#
# COMPACT_ATOMS: atom_id res chain seq x y z
N ALA A 1 2.48 5.66 23.36
CA ALA A 1 2.81 5.05 22.05
C ALA A 1 2.46 6.02 20.93
N THR A 2 3.29 6.16 19.88
CA THR A 2 3.06 7.11 18.78
C THR A 2 2.01 6.64 17.77
N VAL A 3 2.00 5.34 17.45
CA VAL A 3 1.04 4.74 16.51
C VAL A 3 -0.06 4.02 17.30
N PRO A 4 -1.34 4.32 17.07
CA PRO A 4 -2.45 3.60 17.68
C PRO A 4 -2.61 2.19 17.09
N ASP A 5 -3.27 1.30 17.82
CA ASP A 5 -3.74 0.01 17.32
C ASP A 5 -2.64 -0.89 16.70
N GLY A 6 -2.80 -1.29 15.43
CA GLY A 6 -1.95 -2.26 14.75
C GLY A 6 -0.76 -1.67 13.99
N ILE A 7 0.39 -2.31 14.14
CA ILE A 7 1.59 -2.10 13.32
C ILE A 7 1.91 -3.41 12.60
N VAL A 8 2.14 -3.35 11.30
CA VAL A 8 2.55 -4.50 10.49
C VAL A 8 3.98 -4.28 10.01
N CYS A 9 4.88 -5.19 10.38
CA CYS A 9 6.28 -5.11 10.00
C CYS A 9 6.62 -6.24 9.03
N PHE A 10 7.01 -5.88 7.81
CA PHE A 10 7.44 -6.83 6.79
C PHE A 10 8.96 -6.97 6.79
N PHE A 11 9.44 -8.18 7.00
CA PHE A 11 10.85 -8.56 6.88
C PHE A 11 11.14 -9.20 5.52
N THR A 12 12.40 -9.17 5.09
CA THR A 12 12.82 -9.74 3.80
C THR A 12 12.83 -11.27 3.78
N SER A 13 13.12 -11.93 4.90
CA SER A 13 13.19 -13.40 5.02
C SER A 13 12.94 -13.85 6.45
N TYR A 14 12.53 -15.13 6.62
CA TYR A 14 12.36 -15.77 7.92
C TYR A 14 13.65 -15.77 8.74
N GLU A 15 14.77 -16.13 8.12
CA GLU A 15 16.08 -16.15 8.78
C GLU A 15 16.46 -14.78 9.35
N TYR A 16 16.25 -13.71 8.57
CA TYR A 16 16.55 -12.36 9.03
C TYR A 16 15.63 -11.93 10.18
N MET A 17 14.34 -12.25 10.09
CA MET A 17 13.39 -11.99 11.16
C MET A 17 13.75 -12.73 12.44
N GLU A 18 14.08 -14.03 12.35
CA GLU A 18 14.50 -14.85 13.49
C GLU A 18 15.76 -14.29 14.15
N GLN A 19 16.76 -13.88 13.36
CA GLN A 19 17.97 -13.23 13.89
C GLN A 19 17.64 -11.93 14.65
N VAL A 20 16.82 -11.06 14.06
CA VAL A 20 16.43 -9.78 14.69
C VAL A 20 15.64 -10.02 15.97
N VAL A 21 14.68 -10.95 15.96
CA VAL A 21 13.88 -11.28 17.15
C VAL A 21 14.74 -11.88 18.25
N CYS A 22 15.67 -12.79 17.91
CA CYS A 22 16.63 -13.35 18.85
C CYS A 22 17.51 -12.25 19.46
N ASP A 23 18.03 -11.34 18.66
CA ASP A 23 18.90 -10.25 19.13
C ASP A 23 18.14 -9.24 20.01
N TRP A 24 16.88 -8.92 19.66
CA TRP A 24 16.01 -8.05 20.47
C TRP A 24 15.50 -8.71 21.75
N GLY A 25 15.48 -10.05 21.79
CA GLY A 25 15.11 -10.84 22.95
C GLY A 25 16.27 -11.08 23.93
N ARG A 26 17.51 -10.76 23.55
CA ARG A 26 18.65 -10.88 24.48
C ARG A 26 18.49 -9.93 25.67
N PRO A 27 18.86 -10.35 26.89
CA PRO A 27 18.75 -9.50 28.08
C PRO A 27 19.53 -8.18 27.97
N GLU A 28 20.62 -8.18 27.20
CA GLU A 28 21.47 -7.00 26.98
C GLU A 28 20.79 -5.92 26.13
N SER A 29 19.92 -6.30 25.19
CA SER A 29 19.21 -5.34 24.34
C SER A 29 17.90 -4.89 24.98
N GLY A 30 17.12 -5.84 25.54
CA GLY A 30 15.84 -5.56 26.21
C GLY A 30 14.77 -4.91 25.31
N ILE A 31 15.02 -4.82 24.00
CA ILE A 31 14.18 -4.07 23.06
C ILE A 31 12.81 -4.74 22.95
N LEU A 32 12.77 -6.07 22.86
CA LEU A 32 11.52 -6.80 22.70
C LEU A 32 10.62 -6.63 23.93
N GLU A 33 11.19 -6.62 25.14
CA GLU A 33 10.46 -6.39 26.38
C GLU A 33 9.86 -4.98 26.42
N GLN A 34 10.64 -3.96 26.04
CA GLN A 34 10.16 -2.58 25.94
C GLN A 34 9.01 -2.42 24.93
N VAL A 35 9.07 -3.15 23.80
CA VAL A 35 7.99 -3.19 22.82
C VAL A 35 6.75 -3.87 23.42
N GLN A 36 6.92 -5.01 24.10
CA GLN A 36 5.84 -5.78 24.72
C GLN A 36 5.12 -5.02 25.84
N GLN A 37 5.81 -4.11 26.54
CA GLN A 37 5.17 -3.19 27.50
C GLN A 37 4.12 -2.29 26.81
N HIS A 38 4.32 -1.95 25.53
CA HIS A 38 3.43 -1.05 24.79
C HIS A 38 2.42 -1.77 23.90
N LYS A 39 2.81 -2.86 23.22
CA LYS A 39 1.96 -3.60 22.27
C LYS A 39 2.31 -5.08 22.30
N LEU A 40 1.32 -5.94 22.08
CA LEU A 40 1.57 -7.38 21.95
C LEU A 40 2.28 -7.69 20.63
N VAL A 41 3.26 -8.59 20.65
CA VAL A 41 4.03 -8.98 19.45
C VAL A 41 3.57 -10.34 18.99
N PHE A 42 3.25 -10.45 17.71
CA PHE A 42 2.88 -11.68 17.02
C PHE A 42 3.81 -11.88 15.83
N ILE A 43 4.15 -13.13 15.53
CA ILE A 43 5.16 -13.48 14.53
C ILE A 43 4.55 -14.49 13.55
N GLU A 44 4.73 -14.25 12.25
CA GLU A 44 4.41 -15.20 11.20
C GLU A 44 5.37 -16.39 11.26
N THR A 45 4.83 -17.60 11.23
CA THR A 45 5.64 -18.82 11.16
C THR A 45 5.42 -19.53 9.83
N LYS A 46 6.22 -20.56 9.54
CA LYS A 46 6.06 -21.34 8.30
C LYS A 46 4.75 -22.14 8.30
N ASP A 47 4.24 -22.48 9.48
CA ASP A 47 2.98 -23.19 9.65
C ASP A 47 1.77 -22.27 9.44
N VAL A 48 0.82 -22.75 8.64
CA VAL A 48 -0.41 -22.01 8.30
C VAL A 48 -1.33 -21.90 9.50
N VAL A 49 -1.45 -22.97 10.30
CA VAL A 49 -2.41 -23.03 11.41
C VAL A 49 -1.99 -22.09 12.53
N GLU A 50 -0.70 -22.11 12.88
CA GLU A 50 -0.12 -21.19 13.85
C GLU A 50 -0.23 -19.74 13.37
N THR A 51 0.09 -19.47 12.10
CA THR A 51 -0.02 -18.11 11.53
C THR A 51 -1.46 -17.59 11.55
N SER A 52 -2.45 -18.43 11.25
CA SER A 52 -3.87 -18.05 11.35
C SER A 52 -4.24 -17.71 12.78
N THR A 53 -3.81 -18.52 13.73
CA THR A 53 -4.07 -18.30 15.17
C THR A 53 -3.43 -17.01 15.67
N ALA A 54 -2.19 -16.74 15.25
CA ALA A 54 -1.47 -15.50 15.56
C ALA A 54 -2.17 -14.28 14.96
N LEU A 55 -2.67 -14.38 13.72
CA LEU A 55 -3.42 -13.31 13.05
C LEU A 55 -4.74 -13.00 13.76
N ASP A 56 -5.46 -14.02 14.20
CA ASP A 56 -6.72 -13.84 14.94
C ASP A 56 -6.46 -13.24 16.33
N ALA A 57 -5.39 -13.65 17.00
CA ALA A 57 -4.95 -13.03 18.24
C ALA A 57 -4.53 -11.56 18.06
N PHE A 58 -3.83 -11.25 16.96
CA PHE A 58 -3.46 -9.88 16.58
C PHE A 58 -4.69 -8.98 16.40
N LYS A 59 -5.69 -9.45 15.64
CA LYS A 59 -6.94 -8.70 15.43
C LYS A 59 -7.68 -8.47 16.75
N ARG A 60 -7.78 -9.50 17.60
CA ARG A 60 -8.36 -9.37 18.95
C ARG A 60 -7.63 -8.34 19.81
N ALA A 61 -6.31 -8.36 19.83
CA ALA A 61 -5.50 -7.40 20.58
C ALA A 61 -5.69 -5.95 20.11
N CYS A 62 -5.86 -5.73 18.81
CA CYS A 62 -6.20 -4.42 18.26
C CYS A 62 -7.61 -3.98 18.69
N ASN A 63 -8.59 -4.88 18.65
CA ASN A 63 -9.98 -4.57 19.02
C ASN A 63 -10.16 -4.30 20.53
N CYS A 64 -9.34 -4.91 21.37
CA CYS A 64 -9.35 -4.68 22.83
C CYS A 64 -8.61 -3.39 23.25
N GLY A 65 -8.07 -2.61 22.31
CA GLY A 65 -7.39 -1.34 22.59
C GLY A 65 -5.96 -1.46 23.14
N ARG A 66 -5.44 -2.68 23.35
CA ARG A 66 -4.03 -2.91 23.73
C ARG A 66 -3.08 -2.54 22.58
N GLY A 67 -3.52 -2.82 21.35
CA GLY A 67 -2.70 -2.69 20.15
C GLY A 67 -1.68 -3.82 20.02
N ALA A 68 -1.23 -4.04 18.80
CA ALA A 68 -0.36 -5.16 18.48
C ALA A 68 0.63 -4.83 17.36
N VAL A 69 1.72 -5.57 17.32
CA VAL A 69 2.72 -5.57 16.27
C VAL A 69 2.75 -6.95 15.64
N PHE A 70 2.60 -7.03 14.33
CA PHE A 70 2.65 -8.27 13.58
C PHE A 70 3.92 -8.31 12.73
N PHE A 71 4.83 -9.22 13.02
CA PHE A 71 6.01 -9.48 12.21
C PHE A 71 5.64 -10.49 11.12
N SER A 72 5.72 -10.05 9.87
CA SER A 72 5.38 -10.82 8.69
C SER A 72 6.54 -10.84 7.70
N ILE A 73 6.47 -11.76 6.74
CA ILE A 73 7.45 -11.85 5.66
C ILE A 73 6.90 -11.20 4.40
N ALA A 74 7.69 -10.34 3.76
CA ALA A 74 7.28 -9.61 2.56
C ALA A 74 6.93 -10.52 1.38
N ARG A 75 7.49 -11.73 1.31
CA ARG A 75 7.15 -12.79 0.34
C ARG A 75 6.49 -14.00 1.02
N GLY A 76 5.87 -13.76 2.16
CA GLY A 76 5.16 -14.76 2.95
C GLY A 76 3.68 -14.86 2.57
N LYS A 77 2.99 -15.81 3.20
CA LYS A 77 1.56 -16.09 2.93
C LYS A 77 0.68 -14.91 3.34
N VAL A 78 1.05 -14.27 4.44
CA VAL A 78 0.32 -13.12 4.99
C VAL A 78 0.34 -11.93 4.02
N SER A 79 1.47 -11.68 3.36
CA SER A 79 1.63 -10.57 2.42
C SER A 79 0.81 -10.70 1.12
N GLU A 80 0.46 -11.93 0.74
CA GLU A 80 -0.29 -12.23 -0.49
C GLU A 80 -1.80 -12.34 -0.26
N GLY A 81 -2.20 -12.95 0.85
CA GLY A 81 -3.59 -13.35 1.07
C GLY A 81 -4.37 -12.53 2.11
N ILE A 82 -3.69 -11.72 2.92
CA ILE A 82 -4.30 -11.07 4.08
C ILE A 82 -4.26 -9.55 3.94
N ASP A 83 -5.38 -8.93 4.25
CA ASP A 83 -5.57 -7.49 4.20
C ASP A 83 -5.69 -6.90 5.61
N PHE A 84 -5.00 -5.79 5.84
CA PHE A 84 -4.94 -5.14 7.15
C PHE A 84 -5.73 -3.84 7.11
N ASN A 85 -7.05 -3.97 7.07
CA ASN A 85 -7.96 -2.84 6.89
C ASN A 85 -8.05 -1.97 8.16
N ASN A 86 -8.22 -0.67 7.99
CA ASN A 86 -8.54 0.28 9.05
C ASN A 86 -7.48 0.30 10.17
N HIS A 87 -7.91 0.09 11.42
CA HIS A 87 -7.08 0.16 12.61
C HIS A 87 -6.12 -1.02 12.75
N TYR A 88 -6.29 -2.10 11.98
CA TYR A 88 -5.35 -3.22 11.97
C TYR A 88 -4.00 -2.87 11.34
N GLY A 89 -3.92 -1.83 10.51
CA GLY A 89 -2.73 -1.47 9.75
C GLY A 89 -2.32 -0.01 9.87
N ARG A 90 -2.47 0.67 11.02
CA ARG A 90 -2.18 2.13 11.12
C ARG A 90 -0.75 2.51 10.75
N CYS A 91 0.20 1.58 10.90
CA CYS A 91 1.54 1.74 10.38
C CYS A 91 2.04 0.45 9.72
N VAL A 92 2.64 0.60 8.54
CA VAL A 92 3.43 -0.43 7.87
C VAL A 92 4.89 -0.07 7.98
N LEU A 93 5.69 -1.02 8.41
CA LEU A 93 7.14 -0.89 8.46
C LEU A 93 7.74 -1.95 7.52
N MET A 94 8.42 -1.50 6.48
CA MET A 94 9.15 -2.37 5.55
C MET A 94 10.63 -2.40 5.96
N PHE A 95 11.07 -3.50 6.56
CA PHE A 95 12.46 -3.69 6.95
C PHE A 95 13.26 -4.22 5.75
N GLY A 96 14.07 -3.34 5.16
CA GLY A 96 14.89 -3.69 4.00
C GLY A 96 14.09 -3.78 2.70
N ILE A 97 14.79 -4.16 1.62
CA ILE A 97 14.19 -4.41 0.31
C ILE A 97 14.09 -5.93 0.10
N PRO A 98 12.90 -6.50 -0.20
CA PRO A 98 12.67 -7.94 -0.30
C PRO A 98 13.17 -8.51 -1.64
N TYR A 99 14.49 -8.53 -1.79
CA TYR A 99 15.17 -9.16 -2.92
C TYR A 99 14.94 -10.67 -2.95
N GLN A 100 14.77 -11.22 -4.15
CA GLN A 100 14.82 -12.66 -4.35
C GLN A 100 16.27 -13.15 -4.23
N TYR A 101 16.43 -14.44 -3.93
CA TYR A 101 17.74 -15.07 -3.88
C TYR A 101 18.41 -15.06 -5.26
N THR A 102 19.42 -14.21 -5.43
CA THR A 102 20.05 -13.92 -6.73
C THR A 102 20.86 -15.09 -7.30
N LYS A 103 21.31 -16.02 -6.46
CA LYS A 103 22.02 -17.24 -6.90
C LYS A 103 21.08 -18.39 -7.27
N SER A 104 19.76 -18.16 -7.31
CA SER A 104 18.81 -19.17 -7.79
C SER A 104 18.98 -19.39 -9.29
N ARG A 105 19.13 -20.65 -9.70
CA ARG A 105 19.26 -21.02 -11.12
C ARG A 105 18.05 -20.58 -11.95
N VAL A 106 16.86 -20.67 -11.38
CA VAL A 106 15.62 -20.26 -12.03
C VAL A 106 15.60 -18.76 -12.29
N LEU A 107 16.07 -17.96 -11.33
CA LEU A 107 16.11 -16.51 -11.48
C LEU A 107 17.16 -16.10 -12.52
N GLN A 108 18.35 -16.71 -12.49
CA GLN A 108 19.40 -16.47 -13.48
C GLN A 108 18.93 -16.78 -14.90
N LEU A 109 18.35 -17.96 -15.13
CA LEU A 109 17.82 -18.33 -16.45
C LEU A 109 16.74 -17.37 -16.93
N ARG A 110 15.90 -16.88 -16.00
CA ARG A 110 14.87 -15.90 -16.33
C ARG A 110 15.47 -14.54 -16.70
N THR A 111 16.48 -14.07 -15.97
CA THR A 111 17.15 -12.80 -16.29
C THR A 111 17.94 -12.91 -17.59
N ASP A 112 18.65 -14.02 -17.82
CA ASP A 112 19.36 -14.31 -19.07
C ASP A 112 18.42 -14.30 -20.28
N PHE A 113 17.23 -14.91 -20.14
CA PHE A 113 16.20 -14.88 -21.16
C PHE A 113 15.65 -13.47 -21.41
N LEU A 114 15.39 -12.70 -20.34
CA LEU A 114 14.90 -11.33 -20.47
C LEU A 114 15.95 -10.40 -21.10
N GLN A 115 17.22 -10.61 -20.79
CA GLN A 115 18.32 -9.86 -21.37
C GLN A 115 18.49 -10.19 -22.86
N THR A 116 18.46 -11.47 -23.22
CA THR A 116 18.65 -11.93 -24.61
C THR A 116 17.48 -11.55 -25.52
N ASN A 117 16.24 -11.72 -25.04
CA ASN A 117 15.04 -11.55 -25.87
C ASN A 117 14.47 -10.12 -25.83
N PHE A 118 14.64 -9.40 -24.72
CA PHE A 118 13.99 -8.09 -24.51
C PHE A 118 14.98 -6.98 -24.14
N GLY A 119 16.29 -7.28 -24.03
CA GLY A 119 17.31 -6.29 -23.68
C GLY A 119 17.18 -5.71 -22.27
N VAL A 120 16.44 -6.38 -21.37
CA VAL A 120 16.23 -5.91 -20.00
C VAL A 120 17.43 -6.32 -19.14
N PRO A 121 18.13 -5.38 -18.47
CA PRO A 121 19.25 -5.72 -17.59
C PRO A 121 18.79 -6.50 -16.34
N ASP A 122 19.59 -7.48 -15.91
CA ASP A 122 19.32 -8.32 -14.74
C ASP A 122 19.02 -7.50 -13.48
N ARG A 123 19.86 -6.50 -13.21
CA ARG A 123 19.71 -5.62 -12.04
C ARG A 123 18.37 -4.90 -12.05
N ASP A 124 17.89 -4.53 -13.23
CA ASP A 124 16.64 -3.79 -13.36
C ASP A 124 15.44 -4.67 -13.07
N PHE A 125 15.43 -5.89 -13.60
CA PHE A 125 14.41 -6.88 -13.30
C PHE A 125 14.38 -7.25 -11.81
N ILE A 126 15.54 -7.54 -11.21
CA ILE A 126 15.65 -7.90 -9.79
C ILE A 126 15.14 -6.76 -8.88
N THR A 127 15.51 -5.52 -9.20
CA THR A 127 15.05 -4.34 -8.44
C THR A 127 13.56 -4.09 -8.64
N PHE A 128 13.06 -4.24 -9.87
CA PHE A 128 11.65 -4.10 -10.19
C PHE A 128 10.80 -5.12 -9.43
N ASP A 129 11.18 -6.40 -9.44
CA ASP A 129 10.43 -7.44 -8.73
C ASP A 129 10.41 -7.21 -7.22
N ALA A 130 11.53 -6.79 -6.62
CA ALA A 130 11.58 -6.47 -5.21
C ALA A 130 10.67 -5.30 -4.83
N LEU A 131 10.65 -4.22 -5.63
CA LEU A 131 9.82 -3.05 -5.35
C LEU A 131 8.34 -3.29 -5.65
N ARG A 132 8.03 -4.14 -6.63
CA ARG A 132 6.68 -4.66 -6.86
C ARG A 132 6.18 -5.39 -5.61
N GLN A 133 6.99 -6.28 -5.03
CA GLN A 133 6.63 -6.96 -3.80
C GLN A 133 6.42 -5.98 -2.63
N THR A 134 7.36 -5.05 -2.43
CA THR A 134 7.22 -4.00 -1.40
C THR A 134 5.90 -3.25 -1.55
N SER A 135 5.58 -2.83 -2.77
CA SER A 135 4.37 -2.07 -3.06
C SER A 135 3.11 -2.89 -2.82
N GLN A 136 3.17 -4.21 -3.08
CA GLN A 136 2.09 -5.13 -2.77
C GLN A 136 1.85 -5.21 -1.26
N CYS A 137 2.90 -5.42 -0.45
CA CYS A 137 2.79 -5.48 1.02
C CYS A 137 2.21 -4.18 1.59
N VAL A 138 2.76 -3.04 1.16
CA VAL A 138 2.36 -1.72 1.63
C VAL A 138 0.93 -1.38 1.18
N GLY A 139 0.54 -1.79 -0.03
CA GLY A 139 -0.82 -1.63 -0.55
C GLY A 139 -1.89 -2.46 0.16
N ARG A 140 -1.53 -3.39 1.06
CA ARG A 140 -2.50 -4.17 1.86
C ARG A 140 -3.16 -3.37 2.98
N VAL A 141 -2.62 -2.21 3.30
CA VAL A 141 -3.01 -1.43 4.46
C VAL A 141 -4.03 -0.36 4.16
N ILE A 142 -3.92 0.31 3.01
CA ILE A 142 -4.92 1.30 2.60
C ILE A 142 -5.90 0.64 1.65
N ARG A 143 -7.13 0.41 2.14
CA ARG A 143 -8.20 -0.23 1.35
C ARG A 143 -9.41 0.65 1.09
N SER A 144 -9.66 1.59 1.98
CA SER A 144 -10.74 2.57 1.83
C SER A 144 -10.16 3.97 1.78
N LYS A 145 -10.91 4.89 1.18
CA LYS A 145 -10.56 6.31 1.14
C LYS A 145 -10.66 7.00 2.50
N MET A 146 -11.52 6.46 3.36
CA MET A 146 -11.63 6.87 4.76
C MET A 146 -10.48 6.34 5.61
N ASP A 147 -9.73 5.38 5.08
CA ASP A 147 -8.64 4.76 5.79
C ASP A 147 -7.37 5.60 5.67
N TYR A 148 -6.58 5.55 6.72
CA TYR A 148 -5.30 6.23 6.79
C TYR A 148 -4.29 5.36 7.51
N GLY A 149 -3.06 5.39 7.01
CA GLY A 149 -1.95 4.67 7.58
C GLY A 149 -0.65 5.32 7.17
N ILE A 150 0.38 5.07 7.96
CA ILE A 150 1.75 5.50 7.66
C ILE A 150 2.50 4.33 7.03
N MET A 151 3.27 4.62 5.99
CA MET A 151 4.11 3.65 5.31
C MET A 151 5.57 4.06 5.51
N ILE A 152 6.34 3.27 6.24
CA ILE A 152 7.74 3.54 6.56
C ILE A 152 8.62 2.53 5.83
N PHE A 153 9.52 3.04 4.99
CA PHE A 153 10.54 2.24 4.31
C PHE A 153 11.86 2.33 5.08
N ALA A 154 12.15 1.32 5.92
CA ALA A 154 13.32 1.30 6.79
C ALA A 154 14.56 0.76 6.07
N ASP A 155 15.00 1.46 5.02
CA ASP A 155 16.26 1.19 4.32
C ASP A 155 16.71 2.41 3.49
N VAL A 156 17.96 2.85 3.67
CA VAL A 156 18.57 3.97 2.92
C VAL A 156 18.54 3.75 1.41
N ARG A 157 18.48 2.50 0.95
CA ARG A 157 18.46 2.15 -0.47
C ARG A 157 17.17 2.62 -1.17
N TYR A 158 16.07 2.83 -0.47
CA TYR A 158 14.83 3.37 -1.05
C TYR A 158 14.98 4.82 -1.51
N ALA A 159 15.88 5.60 -0.89
CA ALA A 159 16.13 6.99 -1.26
C ALA A 159 16.92 7.14 -2.58
N LYS A 160 17.50 6.04 -3.11
CA LYS A 160 18.21 6.10 -4.38
C LYS A 160 17.23 6.28 -5.54
N PRO A 161 17.54 7.16 -6.52
CA PRO A 161 16.60 7.49 -7.60
C PRO A 161 16.27 6.31 -8.51
N ASP A 162 17.17 5.33 -8.65
CA ASP A 162 16.95 4.10 -9.43
C ASP A 162 15.84 3.22 -8.84
N LYS A 163 15.67 3.26 -7.51
CA LYS A 163 14.66 2.49 -6.78
C LYS A 163 13.39 3.32 -6.56
N MET A 164 13.56 4.58 -6.17
CA MET A 164 12.42 5.47 -5.91
C MET A 164 11.52 5.57 -7.15
N LYS A 165 12.09 5.77 -8.35
CA LYS A 165 11.31 5.87 -9.60
C LYS A 165 10.52 4.61 -9.97
N LYS A 166 10.86 3.45 -9.39
CA LYS A 166 10.20 2.16 -9.63
C LYS A 166 9.05 1.88 -8.66
N LEU A 167 8.85 2.75 -7.64
CA LEU A 167 7.65 2.71 -6.82
C LEU A 167 6.44 3.22 -7.63
N PRO A 168 5.22 2.77 -7.31
CA PRO A 168 4.03 3.19 -8.03
C PRO A 168 3.73 4.68 -7.82
N GLY A 169 3.19 5.33 -8.84
CA GLY A 169 2.92 6.78 -8.85
C GLY A 169 2.04 7.24 -7.68
N TRP A 170 1.12 6.40 -7.21
CA TRP A 170 0.25 6.74 -6.09
C TRP A 170 0.98 6.86 -4.74
N ILE A 171 2.14 6.20 -4.58
CA ILE A 171 3.02 6.38 -3.41
C ILE A 171 3.91 7.60 -3.65
N LEU A 172 4.49 7.71 -4.85
CA LEU A 172 5.43 8.78 -5.18
C LEU A 172 4.84 10.19 -5.08
N GLN A 173 3.57 10.36 -5.42
CA GLN A 173 2.88 11.66 -5.27
C GLN A 173 2.81 12.16 -3.83
N TYR A 174 2.92 11.25 -2.84
CA TYR A 174 2.89 11.59 -1.41
C TYR A 174 4.27 11.47 -0.74
N LEU A 175 5.29 11.00 -1.48
CA LEU A 175 6.65 10.91 -0.99
C LEU A 175 7.39 12.23 -1.26
N ASP A 176 7.21 13.19 -0.37
CA ASP A 176 7.97 14.44 -0.43
C ASP A 176 9.46 14.19 -0.14
N THR A 177 10.32 14.98 -0.79
CA THR A 177 11.76 15.04 -0.56
C THR A 177 12.11 15.29 0.90
N ALA A 178 11.30 16.07 1.63
CA ALA A 178 11.45 16.31 3.06
C ALA A 178 11.29 15.05 3.92
N HIS A 179 10.62 14.01 3.41
CA HIS A 179 10.41 12.73 4.10
C HIS A 179 11.40 11.64 3.69
N THR A 180 12.44 11.98 2.92
CA THR A 180 13.50 11.05 2.54
C THR A 180 14.68 11.12 3.50
N ASN A 181 15.35 9.98 3.75
CA ASN A 181 16.52 9.88 4.64
C ASN A 181 16.32 10.48 6.04
N LEU A 182 15.11 10.35 6.60
CA LEU A 182 14.83 10.81 7.97
C LEU A 182 15.55 9.94 9.01
N SER A 183 15.99 10.58 10.09
CA SER A 183 16.38 9.86 11.31
C SER A 183 15.15 9.24 11.99
N THR A 184 15.36 8.27 12.86
CA THR A 184 14.28 7.60 13.59
C THR A 184 13.43 8.59 14.39
N ASP A 185 14.05 9.54 15.09
CA ASP A 185 13.33 10.53 15.90
C ASP A 185 12.50 11.51 15.05
N ALA A 186 13.07 11.96 13.93
CA ALA A 186 12.36 12.81 12.98
C ALA A 186 11.16 12.08 12.38
N CYS A 187 11.34 10.82 11.99
CA CYS A 187 10.27 9.95 11.48
C CYS A 187 9.14 9.79 12.50
N VAL A 188 9.47 9.55 13.77
CA VAL A 188 8.48 9.44 14.86
C VAL A 188 7.72 10.77 15.06
N SER A 189 8.39 11.91 14.96
CA SER A 189 7.75 13.23 15.06
C SER A 189 6.75 13.47 13.92
N VAL A 190 7.15 13.20 12.68
CA VAL A 190 6.29 13.29 11.49
C VAL A 190 5.10 12.35 11.62
N ALA A 191 5.34 11.11 12.01
CA ALA A 191 4.30 10.11 12.20
C ALA A 191 3.27 10.53 13.24
N ARG A 192 3.73 11.08 14.37
CA ARG A 192 2.87 11.60 15.43
C ARG A 192 1.99 12.73 14.94
N LYS A 193 2.55 13.67 14.17
CA LYS A 193 1.79 14.79 13.60
C LYS A 193 0.72 14.30 12.64
N PHE A 194 1.10 13.46 11.67
CA PHE A 194 0.18 12.89 10.69
C PHE A 194 -1.00 12.16 11.34
N LEU A 195 -0.75 11.28 12.32
CA LEU A 195 -1.81 10.51 12.97
C LEU A 195 -2.77 11.39 13.80
N LYS A 196 -2.29 12.50 14.36
CA LYS A 196 -3.14 13.47 15.06
C LYS A 196 -4.04 14.25 14.11
N ASP A 197 -3.49 14.67 12.96
CA ASP A 197 -4.22 15.43 11.95
C ASP A 197 -5.28 14.54 11.26
N MET A 198 -4.93 13.29 10.95
CA MET A 198 -5.83 12.34 10.29
C MET A 198 -6.85 11.70 11.25
N GLY A 199 -6.60 11.73 12.56
CA GLY A 199 -7.52 11.23 13.58
C GLY A 199 -8.73 12.13 13.85
N GLN A 200 -8.83 13.29 13.19
CA GLN A 200 -9.98 14.19 13.31
C GLN A 200 -11.21 13.64 12.56
N PRO A 201 -12.44 13.89 13.05
CA PRO A 201 -13.65 13.44 12.35
C PRO A 201 -13.77 14.12 10.99
N ARG A 202 -13.85 13.33 9.91
CA ARG A 202 -14.10 13.82 8.56
C ARG A 202 -15.58 13.76 8.23
N SER A 203 -16.14 14.87 7.74
CA SER A 203 -17.52 14.89 7.29
C SER A 203 -17.63 14.39 5.85
N LEU A 204 -18.65 13.59 5.55
CA LEU A 204 -18.95 13.15 4.17
C LEU A 204 -19.17 14.35 3.23
N LYS A 205 -19.61 15.49 3.75
CA LYS A 205 -19.80 16.73 2.98
C LYS A 205 -18.49 17.29 2.43
N ASP A 206 -17.38 17.12 3.15
CA ASP A 206 -16.05 17.61 2.74
C ASP A 206 -15.47 16.75 1.60
N GLU A 207 -16.02 15.55 1.40
CA GLU A 207 -15.54 14.59 0.41
C GLU A 207 -16.30 14.62 -0.92
N ILE A 208 -17.55 15.09 -0.90
CA ILE A 208 -18.40 15.21 -2.09
C ILE A 208 -17.85 16.33 -2.99
N GLY A 209 -17.42 15.97 -4.19
CA GLY A 209 -16.88 16.88 -5.21
C GLY A 209 -15.36 16.74 -5.44
N VAL A 210 -14.60 16.27 -4.45
CA VAL A 210 -13.16 16.00 -4.62
C VAL A 210 -12.94 14.53 -4.95
N THR A 211 -13.51 13.66 -4.12
CA THR A 211 -13.14 12.25 -4.08
C THR A 211 -14.33 11.30 -4.15
N MET A 212 -15.51 11.74 -3.71
CA MET A 212 -16.79 11.12 -4.08
C MET A 212 -17.53 12.04 -5.03
N LEU A 213 -18.26 11.47 -5.99
CA LEU A 213 -19.09 12.23 -6.92
C LEU A 213 -20.55 11.85 -6.71
N SER A 214 -21.40 12.86 -6.51
CA SER A 214 -22.85 12.68 -6.49
C SER A 214 -23.38 12.49 -7.91
N GLN A 215 -24.53 11.82 -8.04
CA GLN A 215 -25.18 11.60 -9.33
C GLN A 215 -25.43 12.91 -10.10
N LYS A 216 -25.84 13.99 -9.42
CA LYS A 216 -26.02 15.32 -10.02
C LYS A 216 -24.71 15.88 -10.59
N GLN A 217 -23.60 15.73 -9.86
CA GLN A 217 -22.27 16.14 -10.33
C GLN A 217 -21.83 15.34 -11.55
N ILE A 218 -22.09 14.03 -11.56
CA ILE A 218 -21.80 13.15 -12.69
C ILE A 218 -22.55 13.63 -13.95
N TYR A 219 -23.87 13.85 -13.85
CA TYR A 219 -24.65 14.36 -14.99
C TYR A 219 -24.17 15.74 -15.46
N SER A 220 -23.82 16.64 -14.54
CA SER A 220 -23.28 17.96 -14.91
C SER A 220 -21.94 17.86 -15.67
N ARG A 221 -21.09 16.90 -15.29
CA ARG A 221 -19.78 16.68 -15.92
C ARG A 221 -19.94 16.12 -17.32
N PHE A 222 -20.83 15.13 -17.50
CA PHE A 222 -21.17 14.59 -18.82
C PHE A 222 -21.84 15.62 -19.73
N ALA A 223 -22.72 16.48 -19.19
CA ALA A 223 -23.36 17.54 -19.97
C ALA A 223 -22.34 18.60 -20.46
N ASN A 224 -21.32 18.90 -19.64
CA ASN A 224 -20.26 19.83 -20.01
C ASN A 224 -19.28 19.21 -21.03
N GLU A 225 -18.92 17.93 -20.90
CA GLU A 225 -18.09 17.23 -21.90
C GLU A 225 -18.81 17.13 -23.25
N SER A 226 -20.13 16.91 -23.26
CA SER A 226 -20.94 16.88 -24.49
C SER A 226 -20.98 18.24 -25.20
N LYS A 227 -21.00 19.34 -24.43
CA LYS A 227 -20.88 20.71 -24.98
C LYS A 227 -19.48 21.00 -25.52
N PHE A 228 -18.44 20.47 -24.88
CA PHE A 228 -17.06 20.63 -25.34
C PHE A 228 -16.78 19.84 -26.62
N ALA A 229 -17.35 18.63 -26.76
CA ALA A 229 -17.29 17.84 -27.99
C ALA A 229 -18.09 18.50 -29.14
N GLY A 230 -19.19 19.19 -28.83
CA GLY A 230 -19.96 19.97 -29.81
C GLY A 230 -19.22 21.22 -30.32
N GLY A 231 -18.37 21.84 -29.50
CA GLY A 231 -17.59 23.03 -29.87
C GLY A 231 -16.41 22.78 -30.80
N PHE A 232 -15.96 21.53 -30.94
CA PHE A 232 -14.94 21.14 -31.93
C PHE A 232 -15.52 20.73 -33.28
N ALA A 233 -16.84 20.54 -33.38
CA ALA A 233 -17.49 20.07 -34.60
C ALA A 233 -17.91 21.19 -35.57
N GLU A 234 -17.79 22.47 -35.19
CA GLU A 234 -18.21 23.61 -36.02
C GLU A 234 -17.09 24.23 -36.88
N ASN A 235 -15.85 23.74 -36.79
CA ASN A 235 -14.74 24.25 -37.63
C ASN A 235 -13.91 23.11 -38.22
N GLU A 236 -14.42 22.40 -39.23
CA GLU A 236 -13.58 21.62 -40.16
C GLU A 236 -14.32 21.34 -41.48
N HIS A 237 -14.34 22.35 -42.36
CA HIS A 237 -14.37 22.12 -43.80
C HIS A 237 -12.92 22.08 -44.28
N ASP A 238 -12.29 20.90 -44.29
CA ASP A 238 -11.53 20.37 -45.44
C ASP A 238 -10.89 19.02 -45.11
N GLY A 239 -10.84 18.15 -46.12
CA GLY A 239 -10.60 16.71 -45.95
C GLY A 239 -9.23 16.32 -45.43
N LYS A 240 -9.22 15.39 -44.47
CA LYS A 240 -8.29 14.24 -44.37
C LYS A 240 -8.82 13.25 -43.33
N GLU A 241 -8.78 11.96 -43.66
CA GLU A 241 -9.21 10.86 -42.79
C GLU A 241 -8.43 10.86 -41.46
N SER A 242 -9.11 11.26 -40.39
CA SER A 242 -8.63 11.09 -39.02
C SER A 242 -9.34 9.90 -38.37
N LYS A 243 -8.54 8.98 -37.80
CA LYS A 243 -9.00 7.75 -37.14
C LYS A 243 -10.01 8.09 -36.03
N LYS A 244 -11.28 7.74 -36.24
CA LYS A 244 -12.33 7.86 -35.23
C LYS A 244 -12.04 6.90 -34.06
N THR A 245 -11.64 7.44 -32.91
CA THR A 245 -11.71 6.73 -31.63
C THR A 245 -13.19 6.58 -31.27
N THR A 246 -13.72 5.38 -31.45
CA THR A 246 -15.09 5.02 -31.03
C THR A 246 -15.15 5.01 -29.50
N VAL A 247 -15.60 6.11 -28.89
CA VAL A 247 -16.03 6.12 -27.49
C VAL A 247 -17.30 5.28 -27.41
N ARG A 248 -17.20 4.06 -26.85
CA ARG A 248 -18.36 3.23 -26.55
C ARG A 248 -19.06 3.81 -25.31
N THR A 249 -20.13 4.57 -25.54
CA THR A 249 -21.02 5.02 -24.47
C THR A 249 -21.72 3.82 -23.84
N LEU A 250 -21.30 3.42 -22.64
CA LEU A 250 -22.09 2.53 -21.79
C LEU A 250 -23.34 3.30 -21.35
N LYS A 251 -24.47 3.06 -22.01
CA LYS A 251 -25.78 3.47 -21.51
C LYS A 251 -26.08 2.66 -20.26
N VAL A 252 -25.72 3.18 -19.08
CA VAL A 252 -26.19 2.65 -17.81
C VAL A 252 -27.65 3.10 -17.68
N LYS A 253 -28.58 2.16 -17.81
CA LYS A 253 -30.01 2.39 -17.56
C LYS A 253 -30.15 2.68 -16.06
N PRO A 254 -30.77 3.79 -15.63
CA PRO A 254 -31.01 4.02 -14.22
C PRO A 254 -31.94 2.93 -13.69
N MET A 255 -31.52 2.29 -12.60
CA MET A 255 -32.33 1.36 -11.84
C MET A 255 -33.50 2.16 -11.24
N VAL A 256 -34.73 1.73 -11.51
CA VAL A 256 -35.96 2.39 -11.07
C VAL A 256 -36.07 2.24 -9.54
N GLU A 257 -36.53 3.28 -8.85
CA GLU A 257 -36.61 3.41 -7.39
C GLU A 257 -37.53 2.40 -6.65
N ASP A 258 -38.07 1.37 -7.32
CA ASP A 258 -39.05 0.44 -6.73
C ASP A 258 -38.44 -0.90 -6.22
N GLU A 259 -37.12 -1.09 -6.22
CA GLU A 259 -36.47 -2.31 -5.68
C GLU A 259 -35.65 -2.08 -4.38
N LEU A 260 -35.82 -0.92 -3.73
CA LEU A 260 -35.16 -0.61 -2.45
C LEU A 260 -35.88 -1.15 -1.21
N ASP A 261 -37.07 -1.73 -1.35
CA ASP A 261 -37.87 -2.29 -0.23
C ASP A 261 -37.71 -3.81 -0.02
N LEU A 262 -36.73 -4.46 -0.66
CA LEU A 262 -36.50 -5.91 -0.52
C LEU A 262 -35.16 -6.30 0.10
N ILE A 263 -34.47 -5.36 0.77
CA ILE A 263 -33.34 -5.68 1.63
C ILE A 263 -33.49 -4.93 2.96
N ASN A 264 -34.45 -5.38 3.77
CA ASN A 264 -34.44 -5.29 5.23
C ASN A 264 -34.79 -6.67 5.80
#